data_AF-A0A059BCI0-F1
#
_entry.id   AF-A0A059BCI0-F1
#
_cell.length_a   1.000
_cell.length_b   1.000
_cell.length_c   1.000
_cell.angle_alpha   90.00
_cell.angle_beta   90.00
_cell.angle_gamma   90.00
#
_symmetry.space_group_name_H-M   'P 1'
#
loop_
_entity.id
_entity.type
_entity.pdbx_description
1 polymer ?
#
loop_
_entity_poly.entity_id
_entity_poly.type
_entity_poly.pdbx_seq_one_letter_code
_entity_poly.pdbx_strand_id
1 'polypeptide(L)'
;MQTVFDDYYDSSATTQCLAEPGSLMYGGGVILNPEFIHGTSGWTVLGEGATEVRISHTNNRFMVARDRKRPTDSFSQKVQLEKGMFYAFSAWVQASQGSETVAVVFRTRDGKFVRGGSVVAKQGCWSLLKGGIAANSSSPADVLFESKNTLTEIWVDNVALQPFSKKQWRNRQEESIEKVRKSTVRFQITSANERGLGVGGANVLIKQIKPGFPFGCGMNFHILESADYQNWFASRFRYATFTNAMKWYSTEKEQGQEDYSVADAMLKFVQDNNISIRGHNVFWDDPKYQPDWVRSLSPDDLRKAAEKRINSVVSRYAGELIAWDVVNENLHFSFFEDNLGENASSMYYSMAYKLDPTPRMFLNEYNTIEYSGDEKVSPGNYKKRFQEIFSYPGNEDIPAGIGVQGHFGAGQPNLAYMRSGLDILATTGVPIWLTEVSVAPGANQAQYLEEVLREAYSHPGVEGIIMFAGPAYAGFNSTALADMNFDNTPAGDVVDQLIQEWRSEDLVAHADDGGFFSTTLLHGEYEITITDPISNFSSTSRFEVTKDSFKIIYHFHI
;
A
#
# COMPACT_ATOMS: atom_id res chain seq x y z
N MET A 1 -26.47 -23.53 -15.56
CA MET A 1 -25.06 -23.93 -15.63
C MET A 1 -24.32 -22.97 -14.72
N GLN A 2 -23.81 -23.46 -13.59
CA GLN A 2 -23.02 -22.63 -12.68
C GLN A 2 -21.69 -22.39 -13.38
N THR A 3 -21.51 -21.19 -13.94
CA THR A 3 -20.27 -20.81 -14.61
C THR A 3 -19.17 -20.92 -13.55
N VAL A 4 -18.24 -21.86 -13.74
CA VAL A 4 -17.03 -21.95 -12.91
C VAL A 4 -16.21 -20.74 -13.31
N PHE A 5 -16.33 -19.67 -12.53
CA PHE A 5 -15.50 -18.50 -12.74
C PHE A 5 -14.06 -18.82 -12.36
N ASP A 6 -13.12 -18.15 -13.02
CA ASP A 6 -11.71 -18.30 -12.71
C ASP A 6 -11.44 -17.95 -11.25
N ASP A 7 -10.87 -18.91 -10.53
CA ASP A 7 -10.42 -18.75 -9.16
C ASP A 7 -9.05 -18.06 -9.11
N TYR A 8 -8.67 -17.25 -10.12
CA TYR A 8 -7.45 -16.42 -10.17
C TYR A 8 -7.74 -14.87 -10.16
N TYR A 9 -6.93 -14.10 -9.43
CA TYR A 9 -7.00 -12.63 -9.37
C TYR A 9 -5.82 -12.15 -10.17
N ASP A 10 -6.09 -11.42 -11.24
CA ASP A 10 -5.08 -10.93 -12.13
C ASP A 10 -4.51 -9.65 -11.52
N SER A 11 -3.31 -9.73 -10.93
CA SER A 11 -2.59 -8.59 -10.37
C SER A 11 -1.84 -7.77 -11.43
N SER A 12 -1.94 -8.13 -12.71
CA SER A 12 -1.32 -7.34 -13.78
C SER A 12 -1.92 -5.93 -13.80
N ALA A 13 -1.04 -4.94 -13.94
CA ALA A 13 -1.40 -3.56 -14.11
C ALA A 13 -0.36 -2.90 -15.00
N THR A 14 -0.82 -1.96 -15.82
CA THR A 14 0.05 -1.11 -16.62
C THR A 14 -0.52 0.29 -16.64
N THR A 15 0.38 1.23 -16.79
CA THR A 15 0.09 2.66 -16.96
C THR A 15 0.73 3.18 -18.25
N GLN A 16 1.27 2.26 -19.06
CA GLN A 16 1.79 2.58 -20.37
C GLN A 16 0.64 2.96 -21.29
N CYS A 17 0.91 3.95 -22.13
CA CYS A 17 0.02 4.35 -23.17
C CYS A 17 0.04 3.32 -24.30
N LEU A 18 -1.07 2.62 -24.54
CA LEU A 18 -1.15 1.63 -25.61
C LEU A 18 -1.87 2.19 -26.84
N ALA A 19 -1.38 1.81 -28.02
CA ALA A 19 -2.03 2.15 -29.30
C ALA A 19 -3.33 1.38 -29.53
N GLU A 20 -3.44 0.19 -28.94
CA GLU A 20 -4.63 -0.68 -28.94
C GLU A 20 -4.87 -1.20 -27.51
N PRO A 21 -6.10 -1.54 -27.13
CA PRO A 21 -6.38 -2.03 -25.78
C PRO A 21 -5.64 -3.34 -25.54
N GLY A 22 -5.12 -3.50 -24.32
CA GLY A 22 -4.52 -4.76 -23.89
C GLY A 22 -5.57 -5.86 -23.68
N SER A 23 -5.14 -7.05 -23.29
CA SER A 23 -5.99 -8.24 -23.20
C SER A 23 -7.15 -8.10 -22.21
N LEU A 24 -8.26 -8.78 -22.53
CA LEU A 24 -9.39 -8.99 -21.62
C LEU A 24 -8.95 -9.76 -20.37
N MET A 25 -9.22 -9.21 -19.19
CA MET A 25 -8.99 -9.90 -17.91
C MET A 25 -10.18 -10.80 -17.57
N TYR A 26 -9.92 -11.89 -16.84
CA TYR A 26 -10.95 -12.80 -16.29
C TYR A 26 -11.92 -13.40 -17.33
N GLY A 27 -11.59 -13.36 -18.62
CA GLY A 27 -12.53 -13.70 -19.69
C GLY A 27 -13.83 -12.87 -19.65
N GLY A 28 -13.81 -11.68 -19.06
CA GLY A 28 -14.98 -10.81 -18.84
C GLY A 28 -15.73 -11.04 -17.53
N GLY A 29 -15.51 -12.17 -16.84
CA GLY A 29 -16.22 -12.51 -15.61
C GLY A 29 -17.74 -12.59 -15.83
N VAL A 30 -18.51 -11.76 -15.12
CA VAL A 30 -19.99 -11.68 -15.28
C VAL A 30 -20.43 -10.75 -16.41
N ILE A 31 -19.50 -10.10 -17.12
CA ILE A 31 -19.82 -9.20 -18.24
C ILE A 31 -20.09 -10.00 -19.51
N LEU A 32 -21.22 -9.73 -20.14
CA LEU A 32 -21.63 -10.25 -21.45
C LEU A 32 -21.06 -9.39 -22.57
N ASN A 33 -20.59 -10.04 -23.65
CA ASN A 33 -20.02 -9.38 -24.83
C ASN A 33 -18.96 -8.31 -24.48
N PRO A 34 -17.91 -8.69 -23.72
CA PRO A 34 -16.93 -7.75 -23.14
C PRO A 34 -15.99 -7.08 -24.16
N GLU A 35 -15.81 -7.72 -25.33
CA GLU A 35 -14.97 -7.27 -26.46
C GLU A 35 -15.82 -6.74 -27.63
N PHE A 36 -17.14 -6.59 -27.42
CA PHE A 36 -18.08 -6.05 -28.41
C PHE A 36 -18.13 -6.78 -29.77
N ILE A 37 -17.75 -8.06 -29.80
CA ILE A 37 -17.78 -8.91 -31.00
C ILE A 37 -19.19 -9.09 -31.59
N HIS A 38 -20.22 -8.93 -30.76
CA HIS A 38 -21.63 -9.02 -31.15
C HIS A 38 -22.31 -7.63 -31.16
N GLY A 39 -21.56 -6.58 -31.49
CA GLY A 39 -22.08 -5.21 -31.51
C GLY A 39 -22.49 -4.75 -30.12
N THR A 40 -23.67 -4.13 -29.99
CA THR A 40 -24.21 -3.62 -28.73
C THR A 40 -24.97 -4.65 -27.90
N SER A 41 -25.01 -5.93 -28.33
CA SER A 41 -25.76 -6.98 -27.62
C SER A 41 -25.32 -7.09 -26.16
N GLY A 42 -26.29 -7.10 -25.23
CA GLY A 42 -26.06 -7.14 -23.78
C GLY A 42 -25.81 -5.78 -23.13
N TRP A 43 -25.69 -4.69 -23.90
CA TRP A 43 -25.44 -3.33 -23.41
C TRP A 43 -26.59 -2.40 -23.75
N THR A 44 -26.92 -1.49 -22.84
CA THR A 44 -28.02 -0.54 -22.99
C THR A 44 -27.52 0.89 -22.88
N VAL A 45 -27.99 1.78 -23.76
CA VAL A 45 -27.77 3.23 -23.63
C VAL A 45 -28.34 3.70 -22.30
N LEU A 46 -27.53 4.43 -21.54
CA LEU A 46 -27.91 4.99 -20.25
C LEU A 46 -27.93 6.52 -20.34
N GLY A 47 -29.09 7.12 -20.08
CA GLY A 47 -29.25 8.57 -20.06
C GLY A 47 -29.47 9.17 -21.44
N GLU A 48 -28.96 10.39 -21.65
CA GLU A 48 -29.11 11.14 -22.91
C GLU A 48 -27.82 11.07 -23.73
N GLY A 49 -27.91 10.57 -24.96
CA GLY A 49 -26.75 10.43 -25.85
C GLY A 49 -26.93 9.26 -26.81
N ALA A 50 -25.84 8.89 -27.47
CA ALA A 50 -25.80 7.77 -28.39
C ALA A 50 -24.62 6.85 -28.09
N THR A 51 -24.80 5.56 -28.37
CA THR A 51 -23.74 4.57 -28.26
C THR A 51 -23.64 3.76 -29.54
N GLU A 52 -22.41 3.43 -29.92
CA GLU A 52 -22.14 2.64 -31.12
C GLU A 52 -20.84 1.85 -30.95
N VAL A 53 -20.72 0.75 -31.68
CA VAL A 53 -19.46 0.02 -31.77
C VAL A 53 -18.70 0.51 -32.98
N ARG A 54 -17.45 0.92 -32.78
CA ARG A 54 -16.51 1.28 -33.85
C ARG A 54 -15.41 0.23 -33.96
N ILE A 55 -14.73 0.21 -35.10
CA ILE A 55 -13.62 -0.70 -35.39
C ILE A 55 -12.36 0.13 -35.58
N SER A 56 -11.28 -0.22 -34.88
CA SER A 56 -9.98 0.41 -35.02
C SER A 56 -9.27 -0.02 -36.30
N HIS A 57 -8.17 0.65 -36.64
CA HIS A 57 -7.33 0.30 -37.79
C HIS A 57 -6.71 -1.11 -37.72
N THR A 58 -6.59 -1.69 -36.52
CA THR A 58 -6.12 -3.07 -36.31
C THR A 58 -7.26 -4.10 -36.24
N ASN A 59 -8.47 -3.71 -36.63
CA ASN A 59 -9.69 -4.54 -36.59
C ASN A 59 -10.18 -4.87 -35.16
N ASN A 60 -9.78 -4.08 -34.16
CA ASN A 60 -10.29 -4.17 -32.80
C ASN A 60 -11.66 -3.47 -32.67
N ARG A 61 -12.60 -4.01 -31.90
CA ARG A 61 -13.95 -3.44 -31.72
C ARG A 61 -14.06 -2.78 -30.36
N PHE A 62 -14.57 -1.55 -30.29
CA PHE A 62 -14.77 -0.85 -29.03
C PHE A 62 -16.09 -0.10 -29.00
N MET A 63 -16.66 0.06 -27.81
CA MET A 63 -17.88 0.82 -27.59
C MET A 63 -17.57 2.30 -27.39
N VAL A 64 -18.36 3.16 -28.04
CA VAL A 64 -18.28 4.62 -27.92
C VAL A 64 -19.53 5.15 -27.24
N ALA A 65 -19.36 6.01 -26.24
CA ALA A 65 -20.41 6.87 -25.70
C ALA A 65 -20.20 8.31 -26.20
N ARG A 66 -21.15 8.84 -26.97
CA ARG A 66 -21.10 10.17 -27.59
C ARG A 66 -22.38 10.97 -27.40
N ASP A 67 -22.35 12.25 -27.76
CA ASP A 67 -23.48 13.19 -27.65
C ASP A 67 -24.06 13.31 -26.23
N ARG A 68 -23.21 13.08 -25.23
CA ARG A 68 -23.53 13.01 -23.80
C ARG A 68 -24.02 14.36 -23.27
N LYS A 69 -25.00 14.39 -22.37
CA LYS A 69 -25.52 15.63 -21.74
C LYS A 69 -25.16 15.76 -20.27
N ARG A 70 -24.93 14.64 -19.60
CA ARG A 70 -24.55 14.53 -18.19
C ARG A 70 -23.32 13.63 -18.03
N PRO A 71 -22.57 13.78 -16.93
CA PRO A 71 -21.39 12.97 -16.69
C PRO A 71 -21.62 11.46 -16.75
N THR A 72 -22.80 10.99 -16.34
CA THR A 72 -23.20 9.58 -16.30
C THR A 72 -23.81 9.06 -17.60
N ASP A 73 -24.12 9.93 -18.56
CA ASP A 73 -24.68 9.50 -19.84
C ASP A 73 -23.61 8.67 -20.58
N SER A 74 -23.91 7.39 -20.81
CA SER A 74 -22.99 6.38 -21.33
C SER A 74 -23.76 5.13 -21.80
N PHE A 75 -23.12 3.96 -21.76
CA PHE A 75 -23.78 2.66 -21.86
C PHE A 75 -23.60 1.92 -20.55
N SER A 76 -24.49 0.97 -20.31
CA SER A 76 -24.45 0.16 -19.09
C SER A 76 -24.81 -1.29 -19.35
N GLN A 77 -24.33 -2.16 -18.46
CA GLN A 77 -24.76 -3.54 -18.39
C GLN A 77 -25.28 -3.84 -16.98
N LYS A 78 -26.46 -4.46 -16.92
CA LYS A 78 -27.06 -4.87 -15.66
C LYS A 78 -26.43 -6.19 -15.20
N VAL A 79 -25.84 -6.18 -14.02
CA VAL A 79 -25.26 -7.36 -13.36
C VAL A 79 -26.00 -7.62 -12.04
N GLN A 80 -25.94 -8.87 -11.56
CA GLN A 80 -26.46 -9.24 -10.26
C GLN A 80 -25.34 -9.18 -9.21
N LEU A 81 -25.44 -8.26 -8.26
CA LEU A 81 -24.55 -8.21 -7.10
C LEU A 81 -25.08 -9.12 -5.99
N GLU A 82 -24.16 -9.71 -5.24
CA GLU A 82 -24.43 -10.54 -4.07
C GLU A 82 -23.72 -9.95 -2.85
N LYS A 83 -24.47 -9.74 -1.77
CA LYS A 83 -23.95 -9.16 -0.53
C LYS A 83 -22.77 -9.97 0.00
N GLY A 84 -21.69 -9.28 0.37
CA GLY A 84 -20.49 -9.88 0.95
C GLY A 84 -19.47 -10.39 -0.07
N MET A 85 -19.79 -10.33 -1.37
CA MET A 85 -18.83 -10.61 -2.44
C MET A 85 -18.00 -9.35 -2.75
N PHE A 86 -16.75 -9.58 -3.18
CA PHE A 86 -15.90 -8.58 -3.80
C PHE A 86 -15.99 -8.73 -5.32
N TYR A 87 -16.03 -7.62 -6.04
CA TYR A 87 -16.06 -7.60 -7.49
C TYR A 87 -14.86 -6.83 -8.00
N ALA A 88 -13.90 -7.52 -8.63
CA ALA A 88 -12.77 -6.87 -9.30
C ALA A 88 -13.20 -6.40 -10.70
N PHE A 89 -12.88 -5.17 -11.03
CA PHE A 89 -13.22 -4.56 -12.31
C PHE A 89 -11.97 -4.23 -13.11
N SER A 90 -12.04 -4.44 -14.42
CA SER A 90 -11.09 -3.87 -15.37
C SER A 90 -11.78 -3.45 -16.67
N ALA A 91 -11.28 -2.41 -17.32
CA ALA A 91 -11.61 -2.08 -18.70
C ALA A 91 -10.46 -1.29 -19.32
N TRP A 92 -10.38 -1.29 -20.65
CA TRP A 92 -9.50 -0.38 -21.37
C TRP A 92 -10.31 0.82 -21.82
N VAL A 93 -9.78 2.02 -21.57
CA VAL A 93 -10.50 3.27 -21.78
C VAL A 93 -9.64 4.27 -22.55
N GLN A 94 -10.26 4.97 -23.50
CA GLN A 94 -9.66 6.07 -24.24
C GLN A 94 -10.63 7.26 -24.30
N ALA A 95 -10.09 8.47 -24.30
CA ALA A 95 -10.84 9.68 -24.57
C ALA A 95 -10.70 10.05 -26.05
N SER A 96 -11.76 10.48 -26.72
CA SER A 96 -11.68 10.90 -28.14
C SER A 96 -10.77 12.11 -28.37
N GLN A 97 -10.64 12.99 -27.37
CA GLN A 97 -9.83 14.21 -27.41
C GLN A 97 -9.31 14.56 -26.01
N GLY A 98 -8.16 15.22 -25.95
CA GLY A 98 -7.59 15.71 -24.70
C GLY A 98 -7.26 14.61 -23.69
N SER A 99 -7.52 14.90 -22.41
CA SER A 99 -7.24 14.03 -21.27
C SER A 99 -8.37 14.17 -20.27
N GLU A 100 -9.03 13.07 -19.92
CA GLU A 100 -10.21 13.07 -19.07
C GLU A 100 -10.14 11.97 -18.02
N THR A 101 -10.60 12.28 -16.81
CA THR A 101 -10.86 11.23 -15.81
C THR A 101 -12.13 10.48 -16.21
N VAL A 102 -11.99 9.16 -16.37
CA VAL A 102 -13.11 8.24 -16.57
C VAL A 102 -13.18 7.28 -15.40
N ALA A 103 -14.36 7.16 -14.80
CA ALA A 103 -14.62 6.26 -13.69
C ALA A 103 -15.58 5.14 -14.09
N VAL A 104 -15.39 3.96 -13.51
CA VAL A 104 -16.45 2.93 -13.48
C VAL A 104 -17.38 3.23 -12.31
N VAL A 105 -18.68 3.18 -12.56
CA VAL A 105 -19.71 3.44 -11.56
C VAL A 105 -20.76 2.33 -11.56
N PHE A 106 -21.12 1.90 -10.35
CA PHE A 106 -22.16 0.92 -10.11
C PHE A 106 -23.39 1.65 -9.61
N ARG A 107 -24.45 1.70 -10.42
CA ARG A 107 -25.74 2.24 -10.01
C ARG A 107 -26.60 1.13 -9.42
N THR A 108 -26.74 1.12 -8.11
CA THR A 108 -27.55 0.12 -7.38
C THR A 108 -29.04 0.40 -7.53
N ARG A 109 -29.89 -0.60 -7.19
CA ARG A 109 -31.35 -0.50 -7.30
C ARG A 109 -31.97 0.67 -6.52
N ASP A 110 -31.36 1.08 -5.40
CA ASP A 110 -31.77 2.24 -4.60
C ASP A 110 -31.33 3.59 -5.20
N GLY A 111 -30.75 3.58 -6.41
CA GLY A 111 -30.33 4.77 -7.14
C GLY A 111 -28.99 5.34 -6.69
N LYS A 112 -28.28 4.70 -5.76
CA LYS A 112 -26.95 5.13 -5.34
C LYS A 112 -25.91 4.80 -6.41
N PHE A 113 -24.96 5.71 -6.57
CA PHE A 113 -23.80 5.54 -7.43
C PHE A 113 -22.59 5.22 -6.57
N VAL A 114 -21.99 4.06 -6.79
CA VAL A 114 -20.77 3.63 -6.12
C VAL A 114 -19.67 3.59 -7.15
N ARG A 115 -18.64 4.43 -7.00
CA ARG A 115 -17.47 4.39 -7.88
C ARG A 115 -16.62 3.17 -7.55
N GLY A 116 -16.19 2.44 -8.57
CA GLY A 116 -15.29 1.30 -8.41
C GLY A 116 -13.82 1.64 -8.62
N GLY A 117 -13.52 2.76 -9.27
CA GLY A 117 -12.16 3.18 -9.62
C GLY A 117 -12.19 4.13 -10.81
N SER A 118 -11.04 4.72 -11.12
CA SER A 118 -10.91 5.68 -12.22
C SER A 118 -9.55 5.62 -12.88
N VAL A 119 -9.48 6.14 -14.10
CA VAL A 119 -8.24 6.32 -14.86
C VAL A 119 -8.26 7.65 -15.60
N VAL A 120 -7.09 8.24 -15.81
CA VAL A 120 -6.91 9.35 -16.74
C VAL A 120 -6.78 8.78 -18.15
N ALA A 121 -7.86 8.85 -18.92
CA ALA A 121 -7.92 8.43 -20.31
C ALA A 121 -7.49 9.59 -21.23
N LYS A 122 -6.69 9.31 -22.26
CA LYS A 122 -6.14 10.33 -23.16
C LYS A 122 -6.41 9.99 -24.62
N GLN A 123 -6.43 11.00 -25.47
CA GLN A 123 -6.49 10.81 -26.92
C GLN A 123 -5.31 9.98 -27.43
N GLY A 124 -5.60 8.98 -28.25
CA GLY A 124 -4.62 8.07 -28.83
C GLY A 124 -4.03 7.07 -27.83
N CYS A 125 -4.62 6.95 -26.63
CA CYS A 125 -4.04 6.25 -25.51
C CYS A 125 -5.05 5.35 -24.82
N TRP A 126 -4.99 4.04 -25.10
CA TRP A 126 -5.74 3.07 -24.33
C TRP A 126 -5.09 2.89 -22.96
N SER A 127 -5.82 3.31 -21.92
CA SER A 127 -5.41 3.24 -20.52
C SER A 127 -6.21 2.17 -19.78
N LEU A 128 -5.54 1.38 -18.94
CA LEU A 128 -6.19 0.41 -18.08
C LEU A 128 -6.93 1.13 -16.93
N LEU A 129 -8.26 1.01 -16.88
CA LEU A 129 -9.06 1.29 -15.70
C LEU A 129 -9.15 0.01 -14.87
N LYS A 130 -8.52 0.00 -13.70
CA LYS A 130 -8.64 -1.08 -12.72
C LYS A 130 -9.36 -0.57 -11.48
N GLY A 131 -10.18 -1.42 -10.86
CA GLY A 131 -11.02 -1.04 -9.73
C GLY A 131 -11.76 -2.21 -9.12
N GLY A 132 -12.79 -1.90 -8.37
CA GLY A 132 -13.74 -2.88 -7.86
C GLY A 132 -14.66 -2.35 -6.78
N ILE A 133 -15.58 -3.20 -6.34
CA ILE A 133 -16.49 -2.89 -5.23
C ILE A 133 -16.60 -4.06 -4.26
N ALA A 134 -16.86 -3.74 -2.98
CA ALA A 134 -17.45 -4.67 -2.03
C ALA A 134 -18.97 -4.49 -2.06
N ALA A 135 -19.71 -5.57 -2.33
CA ALA A 135 -21.16 -5.50 -2.43
C ALA A 135 -21.81 -5.52 -1.04
N ASN A 136 -22.45 -4.41 -0.66
CA ASN A 136 -23.13 -4.26 0.63
C ASN A 136 -24.56 -4.80 0.63
N SER A 137 -25.12 -5.12 -0.54
CA SER A 137 -26.47 -5.67 -0.70
C SER A 137 -26.55 -6.60 -1.92
N SER A 138 -27.45 -7.58 -1.88
CA SER A 138 -27.76 -8.42 -3.04
C SER A 138 -28.80 -7.71 -3.89
N SER A 139 -28.40 -7.14 -5.02
CA SER A 139 -29.31 -6.41 -5.90
C SER A 139 -28.78 -6.32 -7.33
N PRO A 140 -29.65 -6.12 -8.33
CA PRO A 140 -29.20 -5.71 -9.64
C PRO A 140 -28.51 -4.34 -9.56
N ALA A 141 -27.39 -4.20 -10.27
CA ALA A 141 -26.69 -2.94 -10.45
C ALA A 141 -26.37 -2.72 -11.93
N ASP A 142 -26.42 -1.47 -12.38
CA ASP A 142 -25.91 -1.11 -13.70
C ASP A 142 -24.43 -0.75 -13.56
N VAL A 143 -23.57 -1.40 -14.34
CA VAL A 143 -22.16 -1.04 -14.50
C VAL A 143 -22.07 -0.05 -15.66
N LEU A 144 -21.61 1.18 -15.40
CA LEU A 144 -21.54 2.26 -16.37
C LEU A 144 -20.22 3.04 -16.26
N PHE A 145 -19.99 3.95 -17.20
CA PHE A 145 -18.81 4.81 -17.24
C PHE A 145 -19.20 6.27 -17.06
N GLU A 146 -18.44 7.00 -16.25
CA GLU A 146 -18.69 8.40 -15.92
C GLU A 146 -17.47 9.25 -16.24
N SER A 147 -17.69 10.43 -16.83
CA SER A 147 -16.66 11.45 -16.99
C SER A 147 -17.28 12.85 -16.94
N LYS A 148 -16.65 13.79 -16.25
CA LYS A 148 -17.20 15.14 -16.05
C LYS A 148 -17.35 15.93 -17.35
N ASN A 149 -16.39 15.81 -18.26
CA ASN A 149 -16.48 16.43 -19.57
C ASN A 149 -17.42 15.62 -20.47
N THR A 150 -18.54 16.23 -20.85
CA THR A 150 -19.57 15.62 -21.69
C THR A 150 -19.35 15.88 -23.18
N LEU A 151 -18.44 16.79 -23.54
CA LEU A 151 -18.09 17.08 -24.94
C LEU A 151 -17.14 16.02 -25.53
N THR A 152 -16.45 15.27 -24.67
CA THR A 152 -15.52 14.22 -25.06
C THR A 152 -16.23 12.86 -25.04
N GLU A 153 -16.11 12.14 -26.16
CA GLU A 153 -16.56 10.75 -26.22
C GLU A 153 -15.70 9.85 -25.32
N ILE A 154 -16.35 8.88 -24.66
CA ILE A 154 -15.68 7.82 -23.90
C ILE A 154 -15.63 6.58 -24.78
N TRP A 155 -14.44 6.05 -25.02
CA TRP A 155 -14.23 4.80 -25.76
C TRP A 155 -13.80 3.72 -24.77
N VAL A 156 -14.42 2.56 -24.84
CA VAL A 156 -14.18 1.46 -23.89
C VAL A 156 -14.07 0.14 -24.64
N ASP A 157 -13.14 -0.69 -24.17
CA ASP A 157 -12.98 -2.07 -24.62
C ASP A 157 -12.65 -3.03 -23.46
N ASN A 158 -12.79 -4.32 -23.71
CA ASN A 158 -12.31 -5.42 -22.86
C ASN A 158 -12.77 -5.29 -21.41
N VAL A 159 -14.08 -5.12 -21.22
CA VAL A 159 -14.68 -4.89 -19.90
C VAL A 159 -14.82 -6.20 -19.14
N ALA A 160 -14.34 -6.25 -17.90
CA ALA A 160 -14.48 -7.40 -17.03
C ALA A 160 -14.97 -7.00 -15.63
N LEU A 161 -15.79 -7.88 -15.06
CA LEU A 161 -16.22 -7.80 -13.67
C LEU A 161 -16.21 -9.20 -13.07
N GLN A 162 -15.22 -9.48 -12.22
CA GLN A 162 -15.01 -10.80 -11.66
C GLN A 162 -15.47 -10.85 -10.20
N PRO A 163 -16.50 -11.64 -9.85
CA PRO A 163 -16.91 -11.87 -8.47
C PRO A 163 -15.95 -12.79 -7.71
N PHE A 164 -15.76 -12.50 -6.43
CA PHE A 164 -15.01 -13.32 -5.49
C PHE A 164 -15.74 -13.35 -4.14
N SER A 165 -15.93 -14.54 -3.59
CA SER A 165 -16.33 -14.69 -2.19
C SER A 165 -15.19 -14.29 -1.26
N LYS A 166 -15.51 -13.93 -0.01
CA LYS A 166 -14.49 -13.68 1.02
C LYS A 166 -13.51 -14.86 1.16
N LYS A 167 -14.01 -16.10 1.04
CA LYS A 167 -13.17 -17.31 1.09
C LYS A 167 -12.20 -17.40 -0.10
N GLN A 168 -12.69 -17.20 -1.32
CA GLN A 168 -11.81 -17.16 -2.51
C GLN A 168 -10.79 -16.03 -2.38
N TRP A 169 -11.21 -14.84 -1.94
CA TRP A 169 -10.29 -13.71 -1.73
C TRP A 169 -9.21 -14.05 -0.70
N ARG A 170 -9.61 -14.66 0.42
CA ARG A 170 -8.71 -15.06 1.49
C ARG A 170 -7.69 -16.11 1.04
N ASN A 171 -8.12 -17.15 0.34
CA ASN A 171 -7.21 -18.17 -0.20
C ASN A 171 -6.13 -17.56 -1.11
N ARG A 172 -6.48 -16.56 -1.93
CA ARG A 172 -5.51 -15.85 -2.79
C ARG A 172 -4.51 -15.04 -2.00
N GLN A 173 -4.95 -14.40 -0.91
CA GLN A 173 -4.04 -13.68 -0.04
C GLN A 173 -3.00 -14.65 0.53
N GLU A 174 -3.43 -15.83 0.97
CA GLU A 174 -2.54 -16.88 1.49
C GLU A 174 -1.57 -17.39 0.40
N GLU A 175 -2.06 -17.72 -0.80
CA GLU A 175 -1.22 -18.10 -1.94
C GLU A 175 -0.19 -17.01 -2.31
N SER A 176 -0.61 -15.75 -2.29
CA SER A 176 0.28 -14.62 -2.54
C SER A 176 1.33 -14.51 -1.43
N ILE A 177 0.95 -14.64 -0.16
CA ILE A 177 1.88 -14.61 0.99
C ILE A 177 2.94 -15.71 0.86
N GLU A 178 2.55 -16.95 0.53
CA GLU A 178 3.49 -18.04 0.30
C GLU A 178 4.52 -17.70 -0.78
N LYS A 179 4.12 -16.94 -1.81
CA LYS A 179 4.99 -16.53 -2.91
C LYS A 179 5.85 -15.30 -2.60
N VAL A 180 5.31 -14.31 -1.90
CA VAL A 180 5.92 -12.96 -1.81
C VAL A 180 6.55 -12.67 -0.45
N ARG A 181 6.28 -13.49 0.58
CA ARG A 181 6.83 -13.35 1.93
C ARG A 181 7.71 -14.51 2.37
N LYS A 182 7.79 -15.57 1.57
CA LYS A 182 8.60 -16.74 1.85
C LYS A 182 9.54 -17.07 0.70
N SER A 183 10.58 -17.83 1.02
CA SER A 183 11.48 -18.40 0.00
C SER A 183 11.95 -19.78 0.43
N THR A 184 11.92 -20.71 -0.52
CA THR A 184 12.54 -22.03 -0.35
C THR A 184 14.05 -21.86 -0.44
N VAL A 185 14.75 -22.17 0.64
CA VAL A 185 16.20 -22.07 0.75
C VAL A 185 16.81 -23.45 0.89
N ARG A 186 18.03 -23.60 0.38
CA ARG A 186 18.81 -24.84 0.49
C ARG A 186 20.04 -24.61 1.33
N PHE A 187 20.38 -25.59 2.14
CA PHE A 187 21.53 -25.58 3.03
C PHE A 187 22.47 -26.72 2.68
N GLN A 188 23.77 -26.48 2.82
CA GLN A 188 24.79 -27.50 2.76
C GLN A 188 25.67 -27.43 4.01
N ILE A 189 25.75 -28.55 4.73
CA ILE A 189 26.54 -28.72 5.94
C ILE A 189 27.72 -29.62 5.60
N THR A 190 28.92 -29.13 5.88
CA THR A 190 30.15 -29.85 5.54
C THR A 190 31.12 -29.87 6.71
N SER A 191 31.95 -30.91 6.77
CA SER A 191 32.99 -31.01 7.78
C SER A 191 34.17 -30.10 7.44
N ALA A 192 34.60 -29.30 8.40
CA ALA A 192 35.83 -28.50 8.28
C ALA A 192 37.09 -29.39 8.22
N ASN A 193 37.05 -30.55 8.87
CA ASN A 193 38.20 -31.45 9.03
C ASN A 193 38.34 -32.48 7.90
N GLU A 194 37.24 -32.80 7.19
CA GLU A 194 37.20 -33.83 6.14
C GLU A 194 37.10 -33.24 4.71
N ARG A 195 37.84 -32.17 4.43
CA ARG A 195 37.91 -31.52 3.10
C ARG A 195 36.53 -31.15 2.51
N GLY A 196 35.57 -30.77 3.35
CA GLY A 196 34.24 -30.34 2.88
C GLY A 196 33.30 -31.48 2.48
N LEU A 197 33.53 -32.71 2.95
CA LEU A 197 32.55 -33.79 2.87
C LEU A 197 31.26 -33.40 3.61
N GLY A 198 30.11 -33.81 3.06
CA GLY A 198 28.80 -33.55 3.65
C GLY A 198 28.64 -34.25 5.00
N VAL A 199 28.09 -33.55 5.99
CA VAL A 199 27.82 -34.14 7.31
C VAL A 199 26.41 -34.73 7.32
N GLY A 200 26.31 -36.02 6.98
CA GLY A 200 25.04 -36.74 6.98
C GLY A 200 24.41 -36.83 8.37
N GLY A 201 23.11 -36.57 8.46
CA GLY A 201 22.36 -36.64 9.72
C GLY A 201 22.62 -35.49 10.70
N ALA A 202 23.31 -34.44 10.28
CA ALA A 202 23.51 -33.25 11.12
C ALA A 202 22.18 -32.69 11.62
N ASN A 203 22.08 -32.44 12.92
CA ASN A 203 20.90 -31.86 13.55
C ASN A 203 20.93 -30.34 13.37
N VAL A 204 19.83 -29.76 12.92
CA VAL A 204 19.74 -28.33 12.62
C VAL A 204 18.58 -27.71 13.39
N LEU A 205 18.83 -26.58 14.03
CA LEU A 205 17.84 -25.71 14.64
C LEU A 205 17.93 -24.31 14.02
N ILE A 206 16.86 -23.84 13.39
CA ILE A 206 16.76 -22.50 12.81
C ILE A 206 15.75 -21.67 13.61
N LYS A 207 16.16 -20.46 14.01
CA LYS A 207 15.33 -19.51 14.76
C LYS A 207 15.30 -18.16 14.08
N GLN A 208 14.10 -17.60 13.88
CA GLN A 208 13.98 -16.24 13.36
C GLN A 208 14.28 -15.22 14.46
N ILE A 209 15.27 -14.36 14.19
CA ILE A 209 15.69 -13.30 15.11
C ILE A 209 15.02 -11.96 14.78
N LYS A 210 14.72 -11.71 13.50
CA LYS A 210 14.03 -10.49 13.06
C LYS A 210 13.14 -10.76 11.84
N PRO A 211 11.84 -10.45 11.89
CA PRO A 211 10.98 -10.50 10.72
C PRO A 211 11.44 -9.53 9.63
N GLY A 212 11.39 -9.95 8.36
CA GLY A 212 11.79 -9.13 7.21
C GLY A 212 10.74 -8.10 6.77
N PHE A 213 9.52 -8.18 7.28
CA PHE A 213 8.43 -7.25 6.94
C PHE A 213 8.20 -6.24 8.07
N PRO A 214 8.42 -4.93 7.81
CA PRO A 214 8.03 -3.85 8.72
C PRO A 214 6.55 -3.89 9.10
N PHE A 215 6.27 -4.30 10.33
CA PHE A 215 4.95 -4.26 10.95
C PHE A 215 5.02 -3.48 12.26
N GLY A 216 4.35 -2.34 12.32
CA GLY A 216 4.53 -1.37 13.38
C GLY A 216 3.29 -0.56 13.71
N CYS A 217 3.46 0.41 14.61
CA CYS A 217 2.35 1.14 15.21
C CYS A 217 2.74 2.60 15.52
N GLY A 218 1.74 3.48 15.56
CA GLY A 218 1.89 4.87 15.96
C GLY A 218 2.27 4.97 17.44
N MET A 219 3.17 5.89 17.76
CA MET A 219 3.61 6.15 19.12
C MET A 219 3.51 7.63 19.44
N ASN A 220 2.95 7.97 20.59
CA ASN A 220 2.82 9.37 21.02
C ASN A 220 3.56 9.62 22.33
N PHE A 221 3.55 10.87 22.79
CA PHE A 221 4.37 11.32 23.92
C PHE A 221 4.04 10.63 25.25
N HIS A 222 2.86 10.03 25.40
CA HIS A 222 2.49 9.28 26.61
C HIS A 222 3.43 8.09 26.87
N ILE A 223 4.21 7.65 25.87
CA ILE A 223 5.27 6.64 26.04
C ILE A 223 6.33 7.09 27.05
N LEU A 224 6.52 8.39 27.25
CA LEU A 224 7.47 8.95 28.21
C LEU A 224 6.93 8.98 29.64
N GLU A 225 5.61 8.79 29.80
CA GLU A 225 4.89 9.01 31.06
C GLU A 225 4.48 7.69 31.73
N SER A 226 4.41 6.58 30.97
CA SER A 226 3.87 5.31 31.44
C SER A 226 4.78 4.12 31.14
N ALA A 227 5.28 3.48 32.20
CA ALA A 227 6.02 2.22 32.08
C ALA A 227 5.17 1.09 31.47
N ASP A 228 3.86 1.08 31.74
CA ASP A 228 2.95 0.09 31.15
C ASP A 228 2.82 0.29 29.64
N TYR A 229 2.77 1.55 29.16
CA TYR A 229 2.78 1.82 27.73
C TYR A 229 4.12 1.43 27.09
N GLN A 230 5.25 1.72 27.76
CA GLN A 230 6.57 1.31 27.31
C GLN A 230 6.65 -0.21 27.13
N ASN A 231 6.23 -0.97 28.14
CA ASN A 231 6.22 -2.43 28.11
C ASN A 231 5.25 -2.97 27.06
N TRP A 232 4.06 -2.39 26.97
CA TRP A 232 3.03 -2.78 25.99
C TRP A 232 3.51 -2.59 24.55
N PHE A 233 4.17 -1.47 24.26
CA PHE A 233 4.67 -1.14 22.91
C PHE A 233 5.91 -1.97 22.55
N ALA A 234 6.92 -1.98 23.42
CA ALA A 234 8.19 -2.66 23.17
C ALA A 234 8.09 -4.19 23.15
N SER A 235 7.04 -4.78 23.75
CA SER A 235 6.77 -6.22 23.61
C SER A 235 6.20 -6.60 22.23
N ARG A 236 5.59 -5.65 21.50
CA ARG A 236 4.84 -5.92 20.26
C ARG A 236 5.54 -5.45 18.99
N PHE A 237 6.00 -4.21 18.99
CA PHE A 237 6.37 -3.54 17.76
C PHE A 237 7.88 -3.30 17.67
N ARG A 238 8.42 -3.48 16.45
CA ARG A 238 9.82 -3.15 16.11
C ARG A 238 9.94 -1.99 15.13
N TYR A 239 8.79 -1.42 14.75
CA TYR A 239 8.69 -0.29 13.86
C TYR A 239 7.67 0.70 14.42
N ALA A 240 7.97 1.99 14.35
CA ALA A 240 7.12 3.04 14.88
C ALA A 240 7.04 4.25 13.93
N THR A 241 6.07 5.12 14.21
CA THR A 241 6.01 6.50 13.70
C THR A 241 5.52 7.39 14.83
N PHE A 242 6.18 8.53 15.06
CA PHE A 242 5.73 9.45 16.09
C PHE A 242 4.51 10.23 15.57
N THR A 243 3.39 10.14 16.27
CA THR A 243 2.12 10.69 15.73
C THR A 243 2.16 12.21 15.54
N ASN A 244 2.81 12.93 16.46
CA ASN A 244 2.86 14.39 16.46
C ASN A 244 4.26 14.96 16.75
N ALA A 245 5.10 14.24 17.51
CA ALA A 245 6.29 14.83 18.14
C ALA A 245 7.29 15.46 17.16
N MET A 246 7.34 15.01 15.89
CA MET A 246 8.22 15.56 14.86
C MET A 246 7.54 16.57 13.93
N LYS A 247 6.22 16.80 14.03
CA LYS A 247 5.49 17.73 13.14
C LYS A 247 5.87 19.19 13.43
N TRP A 248 5.84 20.05 12.40
CA TRP A 248 6.35 21.42 12.52
C TRP A 248 5.64 22.23 13.61
N TYR A 249 4.31 22.13 13.71
CA TYR A 249 3.54 22.79 14.76
C TYR A 249 3.85 22.28 16.17
N SER A 250 4.43 21.08 16.32
CA SER A 250 4.83 20.55 17.62
C SER A 250 6.20 21.08 18.03
N THR A 251 7.12 21.23 17.07
CA THR A 251 8.52 21.55 17.35
C THR A 251 8.89 23.02 17.17
N GLU A 252 8.05 23.85 16.53
CA GLU A 252 8.30 25.31 16.38
C GLU A 252 6.98 26.09 16.44
N LYS A 253 6.34 26.10 17.61
CA LYS A 253 5.06 26.80 17.84
C LYS A 253 5.17 28.30 17.63
N GLU A 254 6.28 28.90 18.04
CA GLU A 254 6.61 30.30 17.84
C GLU A 254 7.85 30.41 16.94
N GLN A 255 7.86 31.38 16.03
CA GLN A 255 8.94 31.55 15.07
C GLN A 255 10.30 31.66 15.77
N GLY A 256 11.24 30.79 15.39
CA GLY A 256 12.59 30.81 15.96
C GLY A 256 12.76 30.04 17.28
N GLN A 257 11.68 29.59 17.90
CA GLN A 257 11.72 28.84 19.17
C GLN A 257 11.48 27.35 18.90
N GLU A 258 12.55 26.66 18.52
CA GLU A 258 12.50 25.23 18.26
C GLU A 258 12.65 24.42 19.55
N ASP A 259 11.74 23.45 19.76
CA ASP A 259 11.77 22.51 20.87
C ASP A 259 11.56 21.07 20.35
N TYR A 260 12.65 20.31 20.39
CA TYR A 260 12.67 18.89 20.02
C TYR A 260 12.73 17.95 21.23
N SER A 261 12.62 18.47 22.46
CA SER A 261 12.86 17.70 23.69
C SER A 261 12.01 16.43 23.79
N VAL A 262 10.72 16.50 23.44
CA VAL A 262 9.80 15.35 23.44
C VAL A 262 10.20 14.34 22.37
N ALA A 263 10.46 14.79 21.13
CA ALA A 263 10.85 13.91 20.04
C ALA A 263 12.20 13.22 20.30
N ASP A 264 13.17 13.93 20.88
CA ASP A 264 14.48 13.40 21.25
C ASP A 264 14.37 12.36 22.37
N ALA A 265 13.51 12.59 23.37
CA ALA A 265 13.26 11.62 24.43
C ALA A 265 12.56 10.36 23.90
N MET A 266 11.60 10.52 22.98
CA MET A 266 10.96 9.38 22.31
C MET A 266 11.94 8.63 21.39
N LEU A 267 12.84 9.35 20.71
CA LEU A 267 13.91 8.74 19.90
C LEU A 267 14.82 7.86 20.77
N LYS A 268 15.21 8.37 21.94
CA LYS A 268 15.99 7.60 22.90
C LYS A 268 15.26 6.32 23.33
N PHE A 269 13.96 6.40 23.62
CA PHE A 269 13.17 5.21 23.97
C PHE A 269 13.20 4.14 22.86
N VAL A 270 13.02 4.54 21.59
CA VAL A 270 13.02 3.57 20.49
C VAL A 270 14.42 2.97 20.25
N GLN A 271 15.48 3.76 20.39
CA GLN A 271 16.86 3.28 20.31
C GLN A 271 17.16 2.25 21.42
N ASP A 272 16.81 2.58 22.68
CA ASP A 272 17.03 1.70 23.83
C ASP A 272 16.26 0.37 23.71
N ASN A 273 15.18 0.34 22.92
CA ASN A 273 14.33 -0.85 22.69
C ASN A 273 14.50 -1.49 21.29
N ASN A 274 15.49 -1.05 20.51
CA ASN A 274 15.75 -1.55 19.15
C ASN A 274 14.50 -1.49 18.23
N ILE A 275 13.81 -0.35 18.26
CA ILE A 275 12.64 -0.05 17.44
C ILE A 275 13.07 0.93 16.36
N SER A 276 12.84 0.60 15.09
CA SER A 276 13.10 1.50 13.97
C SER A 276 11.98 2.52 13.80
N ILE A 277 12.31 3.73 13.38
CA ILE A 277 11.38 4.86 13.35
C ILE A 277 11.28 5.45 11.93
N ARG A 278 10.05 5.67 11.47
CA ARG A 278 9.76 6.55 10.32
C ARG A 278 9.55 7.97 10.83
N GLY A 279 10.23 8.93 10.23
CA GLY A 279 10.04 10.36 10.50
C GLY A 279 8.74 10.85 9.85
N HIS A 280 7.86 11.42 10.66
CA HIS A 280 6.59 11.99 10.21
C HIS A 280 6.34 13.32 10.92
N ASN A 281 6.43 14.46 10.24
CA ASN A 281 6.86 14.68 8.86
C ASN A 281 7.73 15.95 8.79
N VAL A 282 8.43 16.16 7.67
CA VAL A 282 9.20 17.41 7.48
C VAL A 282 8.21 18.56 7.27
N PHE A 283 7.32 18.39 6.28
CA PHE A 283 6.26 19.31 5.93
C PHE A 283 4.90 18.59 5.80
N TRP A 284 3.84 19.26 6.22
CA TRP A 284 2.46 18.84 5.97
C TRP A 284 1.75 19.89 5.14
N ASP A 285 1.40 19.58 3.91
CA ASP A 285 0.99 20.57 2.91
C ASP A 285 -0.42 21.15 3.14
N ASP A 286 -1.21 20.59 4.06
CA ASP A 286 -2.47 21.19 4.49
C ASP A 286 -2.21 22.49 5.28
N PRO A 287 -2.70 23.66 4.81
CA PRO A 287 -2.54 24.93 5.51
C PRO A 287 -3.00 24.89 6.97
N LYS A 288 -4.00 24.07 7.31
CA LYS A 288 -4.53 23.92 8.67
C LYS A 288 -3.49 23.37 9.65
N TYR A 289 -2.49 22.64 9.18
CA TYR A 289 -1.46 22.05 10.04
C TYR A 289 -0.12 22.78 9.99
N GLN A 290 -0.06 23.92 9.29
CA GLN A 290 1.08 24.83 9.42
C GLN A 290 1.06 25.53 10.80
N PRO A 291 2.23 25.83 11.41
CA PRO A 291 2.29 26.72 12.56
C PRO A 291 1.59 28.06 12.27
N ASP A 292 0.93 28.66 13.27
CA ASP A 292 0.11 29.86 13.03
C ASP A 292 0.93 31.04 12.45
N TRP A 293 2.20 31.17 12.84
CA TRP A 293 3.10 32.21 12.33
C TRP A 293 3.58 31.96 10.89
N VAL A 294 3.50 30.72 10.38
CA VAL A 294 3.92 30.36 9.01
C VAL A 294 2.85 30.74 7.99
N ARG A 295 1.56 30.60 8.33
CA ARG A 295 0.44 30.80 7.40
C ARG A 295 0.33 32.20 6.81
N SER A 296 0.90 33.20 7.47
CA SER A 296 0.80 34.62 7.10
C SER A 296 2.09 35.21 6.53
N LEU A 297 3.13 34.38 6.34
CA LEU A 297 4.42 34.83 5.83
C LEU A 297 4.32 35.27 4.36
N SER A 298 5.15 36.26 4.00
CA SER A 298 5.41 36.57 2.60
C SER A 298 6.11 35.38 1.92
N PRO A 299 6.03 35.22 0.59
CA PRO A 299 6.76 34.15 -0.11
C PRO A 299 8.26 34.07 0.22
N ASP A 300 8.92 35.22 0.40
CA ASP A 300 10.36 35.25 0.74
C ASP A 300 10.64 34.80 2.18
N ASP A 301 9.77 35.17 3.13
CA ASP A 301 9.92 34.74 4.52
C ASP A 301 9.49 33.28 4.70
N LEU A 302 8.48 32.83 3.96
CA LEU A 302 8.07 31.42 3.92
C LEU A 302 9.18 30.55 3.36
N ARG A 303 9.86 30.98 2.29
CA ARG A 303 11.02 30.25 1.73
C ARG A 303 12.10 30.08 2.78
N LYS A 304 12.48 31.16 3.47
CA LYS A 304 13.49 31.10 4.56
C LYS A 304 13.05 30.22 5.72
N ALA A 305 11.77 30.29 6.10
CA ALA A 305 11.22 29.46 7.17
C ALA A 305 11.24 27.97 6.80
N ALA A 306 10.81 27.63 5.58
CA ALA A 306 10.86 26.26 5.07
C ALA A 306 12.30 25.74 4.97
N GLU A 307 13.22 26.53 4.41
CA GLU A 307 14.65 26.19 4.37
C GLU A 307 15.22 25.97 5.78
N LYS A 308 14.90 26.82 6.74
CA LYS A 308 15.34 26.64 8.14
C LYS A 308 14.76 25.35 8.72
N ARG A 309 13.46 25.10 8.52
CA ARG A 309 12.75 23.93 9.02
C ARG A 309 13.40 22.64 8.54
N ILE A 310 13.59 22.48 7.22
CA ILE A 310 14.17 21.26 6.66
C ILE A 310 15.61 21.06 7.12
N ASN A 311 16.43 22.13 7.17
CA ASN A 311 17.79 22.05 7.69
C ASN A 311 17.82 21.63 9.16
N SER A 312 16.89 22.12 9.98
CA SER A 312 16.85 21.78 11.39
C SER A 312 16.41 20.34 11.64
N VAL A 313 15.21 19.97 11.18
CA VAL A 313 14.63 18.66 11.54
C VAL A 313 15.33 17.49 10.86
N VAL A 314 15.74 17.62 9.59
CA VAL A 314 16.40 16.53 8.87
C VAL A 314 17.83 16.33 9.39
N SER A 315 18.60 17.41 9.58
CA SER A 315 19.97 17.28 10.11
C SER A 315 19.99 16.76 11.55
N ARG A 316 18.98 17.11 12.36
CA ARG A 316 18.88 16.64 13.74
C ARG A 316 18.74 15.13 13.84
N TYR A 317 17.97 14.53 12.94
CA TYR A 317 17.67 13.10 12.94
C TYR A 317 18.43 12.32 11.85
N ALA A 318 19.50 12.91 11.31
CA ALA A 318 20.28 12.30 10.26
C ALA A 318 20.90 10.96 10.72
N GLY A 319 20.67 9.89 9.97
CA GLY A 319 21.15 8.54 10.28
C GLY A 319 20.34 7.77 11.33
N GLU A 320 19.31 8.39 11.92
CA GLU A 320 18.51 7.78 12.99
C GLU A 320 17.18 7.18 12.48
N LEU A 321 16.75 7.56 11.27
CA LEU A 321 15.44 7.23 10.71
C LEU A 321 15.58 6.29 9.51
N ILE A 322 14.63 5.36 9.37
CA ILE A 322 14.60 4.44 8.22
C ILE A 322 13.84 5.00 7.02
N ALA A 323 13.00 6.01 7.26
CA ALA A 323 12.15 6.65 6.27
C ALA A 323 11.76 8.07 6.72
N TRP A 324 11.48 8.94 5.75
CA TRP A 324 10.90 10.26 5.97
C TRP A 324 9.64 10.44 5.11
N ASP A 325 8.55 10.84 5.74
CA ASP A 325 7.46 11.52 5.03
C ASP A 325 7.90 12.98 4.84
N VAL A 326 8.40 13.31 3.63
CA VAL A 326 9.01 14.63 3.35
C VAL A 326 7.92 15.68 3.21
N VAL A 327 6.97 15.46 2.29
CA VAL A 327 5.79 16.31 2.13
C VAL A 327 4.55 15.43 2.25
N ASN A 328 3.78 15.63 3.32
CA ASN A 328 2.54 14.92 3.59
C ASN A 328 1.36 15.62 2.90
N GLU A 329 0.47 14.85 2.28
CA GLU A 329 -0.83 15.26 1.71
C GLU A 329 -0.77 16.27 0.54
N ASN A 330 0.32 16.19 -0.24
CA ASN A 330 0.59 17.07 -1.38
C ASN A 330 -0.11 16.62 -2.70
N LEU A 331 -1.22 15.89 -2.60
CA LEU A 331 -2.24 15.82 -3.66
C LEU A 331 -3.54 16.51 -3.28
N HIS A 332 -3.94 16.43 -2.01
CA HIS A 332 -5.11 17.15 -1.52
C HIS A 332 -4.87 18.65 -1.46
N PHE A 333 -3.64 19.02 -1.08
CA PHE A 333 -3.18 20.38 -0.82
C PHE A 333 -1.92 20.70 -1.61
N SER A 334 -1.59 22.00 -1.67
CA SER A 334 -0.52 22.58 -2.47
C SER A 334 0.07 23.83 -1.80
N PHE A 335 0.05 23.92 -0.46
CA PHE A 335 0.42 25.14 0.28
C PHE A 335 1.79 25.69 -0.12
N PHE A 336 2.82 24.84 -0.19
CA PHE A 336 4.15 25.32 -0.58
C PHE A 336 4.23 25.70 -2.05
N GLU A 337 3.56 24.97 -2.93
CA GLU A 337 3.59 25.24 -4.38
C GLU A 337 2.84 26.52 -4.75
N ASP A 338 1.67 26.74 -4.13
CA ASP A 338 0.84 27.92 -4.33
C ASP A 338 1.57 29.22 -3.90
N ASN A 339 2.43 29.13 -2.88
CA ASN A 339 3.14 30.29 -2.34
C ASN A 339 4.57 30.47 -2.87
N LEU A 340 5.25 29.38 -3.23
CA LEU A 340 6.69 29.38 -3.56
C LEU A 340 6.98 28.97 -5.02
N GLY A 341 5.98 28.47 -5.75
CA GLY A 341 6.08 28.00 -7.13
C GLY A 341 5.96 26.49 -7.27
N GLU A 342 5.58 26.03 -8.47
CA GLU A 342 5.19 24.64 -8.79
C GLU A 342 6.23 23.56 -8.43
N ASN A 343 7.51 23.92 -8.29
CA ASN A 343 8.59 22.97 -7.99
C ASN A 343 9.00 22.94 -6.51
N ALA A 344 8.34 23.73 -5.64
CA ALA A 344 8.74 23.88 -4.25
C ALA A 344 8.80 22.54 -3.50
N SER A 345 7.74 21.73 -3.60
CA SER A 345 7.70 20.41 -2.97
C SER A 345 8.78 19.47 -3.50
N SER A 346 9.00 19.43 -4.83
CA SER A 346 10.04 18.61 -5.46
C SER A 346 11.45 18.97 -4.99
N MET A 347 11.72 20.27 -4.78
CA MET A 347 13.00 20.75 -4.24
C MET A 347 13.26 20.25 -2.82
N TYR A 348 12.22 20.11 -1.98
CA TYR A 348 12.39 19.65 -0.60
C TYR A 348 12.84 18.19 -0.51
N TYR A 349 12.46 17.34 -1.48
CA TYR A 349 13.02 15.98 -1.56
C TYR A 349 14.53 16.01 -1.80
N SER A 350 15.01 16.83 -2.75
CA SER A 350 16.45 16.99 -3.01
C SER A 350 17.20 17.53 -1.79
N MET A 351 16.61 18.50 -1.08
CA MET A 351 17.19 19.07 0.13
C MET A 351 17.26 18.05 1.26
N ALA A 352 16.18 17.31 1.52
CA ALA A 352 16.16 16.28 2.56
C ALA A 352 17.22 15.20 2.28
N TYR A 353 17.31 14.72 1.04
CA TYR A 353 18.28 13.70 0.65
C TYR A 353 19.74 14.17 0.74
N LYS A 354 20.01 15.45 0.47
CA LYS A 354 21.36 16.04 0.65
C LYS A 354 21.76 16.14 2.12
N LEU A 355 20.81 16.36 3.02
CA LEU A 355 21.05 16.47 4.46
C LEU A 355 21.22 15.09 5.09
N ASP A 356 20.40 14.12 4.68
CA ASP A 356 20.52 12.72 5.10
C ASP A 356 20.11 11.77 3.96
N PRO A 357 21.07 11.05 3.33
CA PRO A 357 20.79 10.10 2.26
C PRO A 357 20.37 8.71 2.78
N THR A 358 20.37 8.49 4.10
CA THR A 358 20.08 7.19 4.73
C THR A 358 18.60 6.77 4.62
N PRO A 359 17.61 7.60 5.01
CA PRO A 359 16.20 7.24 4.98
C PRO A 359 15.65 7.25 3.55
N ARG A 360 14.69 6.35 3.30
CA ARG A 360 13.86 6.40 2.10
C ARG A 360 12.88 7.57 2.18
N MET A 361 12.72 8.32 1.09
CA MET A 361 11.85 9.50 1.03
C MET A 361 10.47 9.14 0.50
N PHE A 362 9.44 9.38 1.31
CA PHE A 362 8.05 9.04 1.01
C PHE A 362 7.24 10.28 0.62
N LEU A 363 6.35 10.09 -0.35
CA LEU A 363 5.13 10.89 -0.51
C LEU A 363 4.04 10.19 0.29
N ASN A 364 3.37 10.86 1.22
CA ASN A 364 2.38 10.22 2.10
C ASN A 364 1.00 10.85 1.88
N GLU A 365 -0.02 10.04 1.59
CA GLU A 365 -1.35 10.53 1.21
C GLU A 365 -2.49 9.62 1.71
N TYR A 366 -3.63 10.20 2.06
CA TYR A 366 -4.83 9.46 2.47
C TYR A 366 -5.83 9.27 1.32
N ASN A 367 -6.85 8.44 1.54
CA ASN A 367 -7.96 8.12 0.61
C ASN A 367 -7.57 7.42 -0.71
N THR A 368 -6.29 7.30 -1.01
CA THR A 368 -5.79 6.70 -2.27
C THR A 368 -6.27 5.27 -2.47
N ILE A 369 -6.33 4.47 -1.41
CA ILE A 369 -6.76 3.06 -1.42
C ILE A 369 -8.05 2.80 -0.61
N GLU A 370 -8.49 3.79 0.16
CA GLU A 370 -9.58 3.68 1.12
C GLU A 370 -10.93 4.06 0.50
N TYR A 371 -10.94 5.09 -0.37
CA TYR A 371 -12.17 5.65 -0.93
C TYR A 371 -12.03 6.06 -2.40
N SER A 372 -12.62 5.26 -3.29
CA SER A 372 -12.66 5.48 -4.74
C SER A 372 -13.43 6.73 -5.20
N GLY A 373 -14.14 7.41 -4.30
CA GLY A 373 -14.87 8.64 -4.62
C GLY A 373 -13.98 9.88 -4.62
N ASP A 374 -12.80 9.82 -3.99
CA ASP A 374 -11.88 10.96 -3.94
C ASP A 374 -11.02 11.04 -5.19
N GLU A 375 -11.48 11.81 -6.17
CA GLU A 375 -10.80 11.90 -7.47
C GLU A 375 -9.40 12.50 -7.38
N LYS A 376 -9.15 13.40 -6.42
CA LYS A 376 -7.86 14.11 -6.31
C LYS A 376 -6.72 13.12 -6.10
N VAL A 377 -6.99 12.07 -5.32
CA VAL A 377 -6.01 11.08 -4.87
C VAL A 377 -6.22 9.69 -5.46
N SER A 378 -6.89 9.59 -6.61
CA SER A 378 -6.94 8.31 -7.33
C SER A 378 -5.52 7.72 -7.51
N PRO A 379 -5.34 6.39 -7.52
CA PRO A 379 -4.03 5.77 -7.67
C PRO A 379 -3.24 6.28 -8.89
N GLY A 380 -3.94 6.62 -9.98
CA GLY A 380 -3.35 7.24 -11.16
C GLY A 380 -2.83 8.66 -10.91
N ASN A 381 -3.58 9.49 -10.18
CA ASN A 381 -3.14 10.85 -9.82
C ASN A 381 -2.01 10.83 -8.80
N TYR A 382 -2.06 9.92 -7.81
CA TYR A 382 -0.94 9.66 -6.89
C TYR A 382 0.32 9.36 -7.68
N LYS A 383 0.25 8.37 -8.59
CA LYS A 383 1.41 8.00 -9.42
C LYS A 383 1.92 9.19 -10.24
N LYS A 384 1.02 9.96 -10.86
CA LYS A 384 1.39 11.16 -11.63
C LYS A 384 2.17 12.13 -10.76
N ARG A 385 1.66 12.47 -9.58
CA ARG A 385 2.30 13.40 -8.64
C ARG A 385 3.66 12.87 -8.17
N PHE A 386 3.73 11.59 -7.85
CA PHE A 386 4.99 10.92 -7.50
C PHE A 386 6.03 11.05 -8.62
N GLN A 387 5.63 10.83 -9.88
CA GLN A 387 6.51 10.99 -11.03
C GLN A 387 6.95 12.45 -11.25
N GLU A 388 6.06 13.42 -11.06
CA GLU A 388 6.37 14.85 -11.13
C GLU A 388 7.45 15.23 -10.10
N ILE A 389 7.33 14.73 -8.86
CA ILE A 389 8.30 14.97 -7.79
C ILE A 389 9.66 14.34 -8.12
N PHE A 390 9.71 13.05 -8.46
CA PHE A 390 10.96 12.31 -8.59
C PHE A 390 11.62 12.42 -9.98
N SER A 391 10.94 13.04 -10.96
CA SER A 391 11.57 13.44 -12.24
C SER A 391 12.21 14.84 -12.19
N TYR A 392 12.06 15.57 -11.09
CA TYR A 392 12.69 16.86 -10.88
C TYR A 392 14.24 16.71 -10.83
N PRO A 393 15.01 17.61 -11.47
CA PRO A 393 16.47 17.53 -11.46
C PRO A 393 17.07 17.53 -10.05
N GLY A 394 17.87 16.50 -9.74
CA GLY A 394 18.46 16.28 -8.42
C GLY A 394 17.67 15.34 -7.51
N ASN A 395 16.60 14.69 -8.03
CA ASN A 395 15.84 13.65 -7.34
C ASN A 395 16.05 12.23 -7.91
N GLU A 396 16.87 12.08 -8.97
CA GLU A 396 17.01 10.84 -9.75
C GLU A 396 17.53 9.65 -8.92
N ASP A 397 18.46 9.92 -8.00
CA ASP A 397 19.11 8.89 -7.17
C ASP A 397 18.44 8.73 -5.79
N ILE A 398 17.36 9.47 -5.51
CA ILE A 398 16.70 9.42 -4.21
C ILE A 398 16.00 8.06 -4.06
N PRO A 399 16.30 7.28 -3.00
CA PRO A 399 15.49 6.12 -2.66
C PRO A 399 14.08 6.59 -2.29
N ALA A 400 13.15 6.42 -3.22
CA ALA A 400 11.77 6.88 -3.07
C ALA A 400 10.86 5.77 -2.55
N GLY A 401 9.76 6.15 -1.90
CA GLY A 401 8.72 5.23 -1.40
C GLY A 401 7.32 5.83 -1.52
N ILE A 402 6.32 4.97 -1.64
CA ILE A 402 4.90 5.35 -1.70
C ILE A 402 4.29 5.14 -0.33
N GLY A 403 3.80 6.20 0.29
CA GLY A 403 3.04 6.17 1.54
C GLY A 403 1.56 6.34 1.27
N VAL A 404 0.77 5.32 1.62
CA VAL A 404 -0.70 5.38 1.61
C VAL A 404 -1.19 5.25 3.06
N GLN A 405 -1.84 6.27 3.60
CA GLN A 405 -2.14 6.33 5.04
C GLN A 405 -2.97 5.13 5.50
N GLY A 406 -4.06 4.79 4.80
CA GLY A 406 -4.89 3.64 5.17
C GLY A 406 -5.88 3.94 6.27
N HIS A 407 -6.45 5.16 6.28
CA HIS A 407 -7.52 5.53 7.20
C HIS A 407 -8.89 5.07 6.68
N PHE A 408 -9.27 3.83 6.98
CA PHE A 408 -10.53 3.25 6.53
C PHE A 408 -11.72 3.78 7.36
N GLY A 409 -12.66 4.40 6.65
CA GLY A 409 -13.90 4.92 7.23
C GLY A 409 -14.87 3.83 7.70
N ALA A 410 -16.03 4.26 8.19
CA ALA A 410 -17.06 3.34 8.68
C ALA A 410 -17.64 2.48 7.53
N GLY A 411 -17.90 1.21 7.83
CA GLY A 411 -18.45 0.25 6.87
C GLY A 411 -17.39 -0.74 6.36
N GLN A 412 -17.81 -1.66 5.50
CA GLN A 412 -16.96 -2.69 4.93
C GLN A 412 -15.87 -2.06 4.04
N PRO A 413 -14.57 -2.29 4.32
CA PRO A 413 -13.49 -1.88 3.42
C PRO A 413 -13.66 -2.51 2.03
N ASN A 414 -13.40 -1.71 0.99
CA ASN A 414 -13.46 -2.17 -0.38
C ASN A 414 -12.12 -2.78 -0.80
N LEU A 415 -11.88 -4.05 -0.42
CA LEU A 415 -10.61 -4.73 -0.72
C LEU A 415 -10.33 -4.86 -2.21
N ALA A 416 -11.37 -4.95 -3.06
CA ALA A 416 -11.19 -5.00 -4.52
C ALA A 416 -10.61 -3.68 -5.06
N TYR A 417 -11.10 -2.53 -4.56
CA TYR A 417 -10.51 -1.24 -4.88
C TYR A 417 -9.11 -1.08 -4.29
N MET A 418 -8.92 -1.42 -3.01
CA MET A 418 -7.61 -1.38 -2.36
C MET A 418 -6.55 -2.17 -3.14
N ARG A 419 -6.83 -3.44 -3.50
CA ARG A 419 -5.94 -4.27 -4.31
C ARG A 419 -5.60 -3.60 -5.64
N SER A 420 -6.61 -3.11 -6.36
CA SER A 420 -6.40 -2.47 -7.66
C SER A 420 -5.56 -1.20 -7.56
N GLY A 421 -5.73 -0.41 -6.50
CA GLY A 421 -4.92 0.78 -6.24
C GLY A 421 -3.47 0.41 -5.97
N LEU A 422 -3.23 -0.61 -5.14
CA LEU A 422 -1.89 -1.13 -4.88
C LEU A 422 -1.23 -1.70 -6.15
N ASP A 423 -1.96 -2.40 -7.02
CA ASP A 423 -1.44 -2.91 -8.29
C ASP A 423 -1.00 -1.74 -9.20
N ILE A 424 -1.81 -0.69 -9.32
CA ILE A 424 -1.48 0.51 -10.11
C ILE A 424 -0.24 1.20 -9.55
N LEU A 425 -0.17 1.41 -8.23
CA LEU A 425 0.96 2.06 -7.58
C LEU A 425 2.24 1.23 -7.71
N ALA A 426 2.16 -0.10 -7.66
CA ALA A 426 3.32 -0.99 -7.80
C ALA A 426 3.97 -0.92 -9.18
N THR A 427 3.27 -0.42 -10.21
CA THR A 427 3.87 -0.16 -11.53
C THR A 427 4.95 0.92 -11.52
N THR A 428 5.14 1.63 -10.41
CA THR A 428 6.27 2.56 -10.21
C THR A 428 7.59 1.84 -9.92
N GLY A 429 7.53 0.59 -9.46
CA GLY A 429 8.71 -0.19 -9.07
C GLY A 429 9.36 0.22 -7.74
N VAL A 430 8.74 1.15 -7.00
CA VAL A 430 9.19 1.56 -5.65
C VAL A 430 8.34 0.88 -4.57
N PRO A 431 8.85 0.70 -3.34
CA PRO A 431 8.09 0.08 -2.27
C PRO A 431 6.90 0.92 -1.83
N ILE A 432 5.78 0.25 -1.56
CA ILE A 432 4.56 0.84 -0.99
C ILE A 432 4.50 0.49 0.49
N TRP A 433 4.21 1.48 1.33
CA TRP A 433 3.93 1.30 2.75
C TRP A 433 2.52 1.79 3.03
N LEU A 434 1.77 0.99 3.79
CA LEU A 434 0.61 1.53 4.49
C LEU A 434 1.13 2.19 5.77
N THR A 435 0.93 3.49 5.94
CA THR A 435 1.72 4.27 6.91
C THR A 435 0.96 4.63 8.18
N GLU A 436 -0.37 4.58 8.17
CA GLU A 436 -1.21 5.09 9.25
C GLU A 436 -2.51 4.26 9.39
N VAL A 437 -2.43 2.92 9.21
CA VAL A 437 -3.63 2.07 9.12
C VAL A 437 -4.51 2.23 10.35
N SER A 438 -5.76 2.61 10.11
CA SER A 438 -6.80 2.65 11.14
C SER A 438 -8.14 2.29 10.52
N VAL A 439 -9.05 1.74 11.32
CA VAL A 439 -10.41 1.44 10.91
C VAL A 439 -11.35 2.14 11.88
N ALA A 440 -12.33 2.88 11.36
CA ALA A 440 -13.31 3.59 12.19
C ALA A 440 -14.04 2.65 13.17
N PRO A 441 -14.42 3.13 14.38
CA PRO A 441 -15.17 2.35 15.36
C PRO A 441 -16.44 1.73 14.80
N GLY A 442 -16.71 0.48 15.15
CA GLY A 442 -17.93 -0.22 14.76
C GLY A 442 -17.92 -1.70 15.15
N ALA A 443 -19.08 -2.36 15.03
CA ALA A 443 -19.27 -3.75 15.44
C ALA A 443 -18.30 -4.75 14.77
N ASN A 444 -17.85 -4.44 13.54
CA ASN A 444 -16.95 -5.28 12.76
C ASN A 444 -15.51 -4.71 12.68
N GLN A 445 -15.14 -3.76 13.53
CA GLN A 445 -13.86 -3.07 13.44
C GLN A 445 -12.66 -4.04 13.44
N ALA A 446 -12.63 -5.01 14.35
CA ALA A 446 -11.56 -6.00 14.43
C ALA A 446 -11.46 -6.84 13.15
N GLN A 447 -12.60 -7.31 12.62
CA GLN A 447 -12.64 -8.05 11.36
C GLN A 447 -12.14 -7.20 10.18
N TYR A 448 -12.56 -5.94 10.10
CA TYR A 448 -12.15 -5.04 9.02
C TYR A 448 -10.67 -4.66 9.12
N LEU A 449 -10.13 -4.52 10.33
CA LEU A 449 -8.70 -4.33 10.55
C LEU A 449 -7.93 -5.55 10.06
N GLU A 450 -8.35 -6.76 10.43
CA GLU A 450 -7.75 -8.01 9.94
C GLU A 450 -7.75 -8.06 8.40
N GLU A 451 -8.92 -7.82 7.78
CA GLU A 451 -9.10 -7.83 6.32
C GLU A 451 -8.15 -6.85 5.60
N VAL A 452 -8.01 -5.62 6.11
CA VAL A 452 -7.11 -4.59 5.56
C VAL A 452 -5.63 -4.97 5.73
N LEU A 453 -5.24 -5.40 6.93
CA LEU A 453 -3.85 -5.76 7.23
C LEU A 453 -3.36 -6.93 6.37
N ARG A 454 -4.22 -7.94 6.17
CA ARG A 454 -3.93 -9.09 5.30
C ARG A 454 -3.92 -8.73 3.83
N GLU A 455 -4.77 -7.81 3.39
CA GLU A 455 -4.78 -7.32 2.02
C GLU A 455 -3.46 -6.63 1.67
N ALA A 456 -2.97 -5.76 2.57
CA ALA A 456 -1.67 -5.12 2.46
C ALA A 456 -0.51 -6.13 2.54
N TYR A 457 -0.49 -7.00 3.56
CA TYR A 457 0.60 -7.96 3.76
C TYR A 457 0.74 -8.96 2.59
N SER A 458 -0.37 -9.32 1.94
CA SER A 458 -0.35 -10.22 0.78
C SER A 458 0.04 -9.56 -0.54
N HIS A 459 0.11 -8.23 -0.62
CA HIS A 459 0.42 -7.55 -1.88
C HIS A 459 1.93 -7.52 -2.18
N PRO A 460 2.39 -7.96 -3.36
CA PRO A 460 3.83 -8.01 -3.69
C PRO A 460 4.55 -6.66 -3.62
N GLY A 461 3.87 -5.57 -3.99
CA GLY A 461 4.45 -4.22 -3.95
C GLY A 461 4.42 -3.54 -2.58
N VAL A 462 3.73 -4.11 -1.59
CA VAL A 462 3.72 -3.58 -0.23
C VAL A 462 4.91 -4.15 0.53
N GLU A 463 5.69 -3.29 1.16
CA GLU A 463 6.90 -3.64 1.92
C GLU A 463 6.85 -3.16 3.38
N GLY A 464 5.75 -2.57 3.83
CA GLY A 464 5.60 -2.21 5.24
C GLY A 464 4.19 -1.76 5.61
N ILE A 465 3.85 -1.93 6.89
CA ILE A 465 2.61 -1.46 7.49
C ILE A 465 2.93 -0.81 8.84
N ILE A 466 2.51 0.44 9.03
CA ILE A 466 2.41 1.10 10.32
C ILE A 466 0.92 1.41 10.56
N MET A 467 0.42 1.06 11.74
CA MET A 467 -0.95 1.35 12.15
C MET A 467 -1.03 2.69 12.89
N PHE A 468 -2.04 3.52 12.62
CA PHE A 468 -2.42 4.64 13.48
C PHE A 468 -3.38 4.14 14.57
N ALA A 469 -2.85 3.30 15.45
CA ALA A 469 -3.56 2.59 16.51
C ALA A 469 -2.71 2.59 17.78
N GLY A 470 -3.28 2.16 18.91
CA GLY A 470 -2.55 2.12 20.19
C GLY A 470 -3.49 1.91 21.38
N PRO A 471 -3.01 2.04 22.62
CA PRO A 471 -3.86 1.91 23.79
C PRO A 471 -4.79 3.13 23.92
N ALA A 472 -6.02 2.91 24.40
CA ALA A 472 -6.96 3.98 24.71
C ALA A 472 -6.40 4.93 25.78
N TYR A 473 -5.54 4.42 26.68
CA TYR A 473 -4.73 5.24 27.60
C TYR A 473 -4.01 6.39 26.89
N ALA A 474 -3.42 6.11 25.74
CA ALA A 474 -2.69 7.09 24.94
C ALA A 474 -3.61 7.88 23.98
N GLY A 475 -4.93 7.78 24.10
CA GLY A 475 -5.89 8.54 23.29
C GLY A 475 -6.18 7.96 21.90
N PHE A 476 -5.78 6.74 21.61
CA PHE A 476 -6.09 6.05 20.33
C PHE A 476 -7.54 5.53 20.32
N ASN A 477 -8.51 6.45 20.31
CA ASN A 477 -9.93 6.10 20.43
C ASN A 477 -10.56 5.59 19.12
N SER A 478 -9.95 5.87 17.96
CA SER A 478 -10.47 5.40 16.68
C SER A 478 -10.25 3.90 16.53
N THR A 479 -9.01 3.43 16.62
CA THR A 479 -8.64 2.02 16.60
C THR A 479 -7.80 1.72 17.84
N ALA A 480 -8.48 1.51 18.98
CA ALA A 480 -7.81 1.11 20.21
C ALA A 480 -7.37 -0.35 20.08
N LEU A 481 -6.11 -0.65 20.36
CA LEU A 481 -5.60 -2.03 20.46
C LEU A 481 -5.69 -2.54 21.89
N ALA A 482 -5.51 -1.66 22.88
CA ALA A 482 -5.74 -1.96 24.29
C ALA A 482 -6.59 -0.87 24.95
N ASP A 483 -7.22 -1.18 26.08
CA ASP A 483 -8.04 -0.22 26.82
C ASP A 483 -7.21 0.72 27.72
N MET A 484 -7.86 1.38 28.69
CA MET A 484 -7.19 2.28 29.64
C MET A 484 -6.26 1.55 30.65
N ASN A 485 -6.45 0.24 30.83
CA ASN A 485 -5.68 -0.60 31.74
C ASN A 485 -4.66 -1.48 30.98
N PHE A 486 -4.49 -1.26 29.68
CA PHE A 486 -3.68 -2.08 28.78
C PHE A 486 -4.20 -3.52 28.57
N ASP A 487 -5.48 -3.77 28.88
CA ASP A 487 -6.14 -5.02 28.52
C ASP A 487 -6.47 -5.01 27.02
N ASN A 488 -6.30 -6.16 26.35
CA ASN A 488 -6.46 -6.24 24.91
C ASN A 488 -7.92 -5.99 24.48
N THR A 489 -8.09 -5.25 23.41
CA THR A 489 -9.37 -5.15 22.70
C THR A 489 -9.46 -6.24 21.63
N PRO A 490 -10.64 -6.48 21.02
CA PRO A 490 -10.74 -7.37 19.87
C PRO A 490 -9.84 -6.97 18.69
N ALA A 491 -9.59 -5.68 18.49
CA ALA A 491 -8.64 -5.21 17.47
C ALA A 491 -7.19 -5.51 17.86
N GLY A 492 -6.86 -5.41 19.15
CA GLY A 492 -5.57 -5.84 19.70
C GLY A 492 -5.34 -7.35 19.57
N ASP A 493 -6.37 -8.17 19.78
CA ASP A 493 -6.29 -9.62 19.62
C ASP A 493 -5.94 -10.01 18.17
N VAL A 494 -6.55 -9.33 17.20
CA VAL A 494 -6.22 -9.48 15.77
C VAL A 494 -4.76 -9.14 15.51
N VAL A 495 -4.26 -8.01 16.03
CA VAL A 495 -2.88 -7.58 15.81
C VAL A 495 -1.88 -8.55 16.45
N ASP A 496 -2.11 -8.97 17.69
CA ASP A 496 -1.25 -9.93 18.38
C ASP A 496 -1.24 -11.29 17.66
N GLN A 497 -2.39 -11.74 17.12
CA GLN A 497 -2.48 -12.94 16.28
C GLN A 497 -1.66 -12.80 14.99
N LEU A 498 -1.75 -11.66 14.30
CA LEU A 498 -0.99 -11.43 13.07
C LEU A 498 0.52 -11.32 13.32
N ILE A 499 0.94 -10.72 14.44
CA ILE A 499 2.36 -10.70 14.87
C ILE A 499 2.87 -12.13 15.03
N GLN A 500 2.08 -13.01 15.65
CA GLN A 500 2.44 -14.41 15.82
C GLN A 500 2.45 -15.16 14.48
N GLU A 501 1.46 -14.95 13.62
CA GLU A 501 1.33 -15.61 12.32
C GLU A 501 2.45 -15.21 11.33
N TRP A 502 2.88 -13.95 11.35
CA TRP A 502 3.90 -13.40 10.44
C TRP A 502 5.32 -13.54 10.95
N ARG A 503 5.52 -14.49 11.86
CA ARG A 503 6.81 -14.91 12.39
C ARG A 503 7.01 -16.40 12.11
N SER A 504 8.25 -16.82 11.88
CA SER A 504 8.57 -18.26 11.78
C SER A 504 8.64 -18.90 13.17
N GLU A 505 8.09 -20.11 13.28
CA GLU A 505 8.35 -21.00 14.39
C GLU A 505 9.79 -21.56 14.33
N ASP A 506 10.29 -22.03 15.48
CA ASP A 506 11.58 -22.72 15.54
C ASP A 506 11.52 -23.99 14.67
N LEU A 507 12.44 -24.09 13.71
CA LEU A 507 12.48 -25.22 12.79
C LEU A 507 13.59 -26.19 13.19
N VAL A 508 13.24 -27.46 13.33
CA VAL A 508 14.20 -28.57 13.48
C VAL A 508 14.26 -29.38 12.19
N ALA A 509 15.47 -29.63 11.70
CA ALA A 509 15.70 -30.42 10.49
C ALA A 509 16.93 -31.33 10.64
N HIS A 510 17.05 -32.31 9.74
CA HIS A 510 18.22 -33.16 9.62
C HIS A 510 18.76 -33.09 8.20
N ALA A 511 20.08 -33.00 8.06
CA ALA A 511 20.72 -33.12 6.77
C ALA A 511 20.63 -34.55 6.22
N ASP A 512 20.43 -34.68 4.90
CA ASP A 512 20.57 -35.95 4.18
C ASP A 512 22.02 -36.46 4.21
N ASP A 513 22.26 -37.68 3.70
CA ASP A 513 23.60 -38.28 3.69
C ASP A 513 24.67 -37.44 2.96
N GLY A 514 24.25 -36.52 2.08
CA GLY A 514 25.12 -35.57 1.38
C GLY A 514 25.35 -34.25 2.13
N GLY A 515 24.80 -34.11 3.34
CA GLY A 515 24.87 -32.88 4.15
C GLY A 515 23.87 -31.80 3.70
N PHE A 516 22.85 -32.12 2.90
CA PHE A 516 21.89 -31.13 2.41
C PHE A 516 20.54 -31.22 3.09
N PHE A 517 19.85 -30.09 3.18
CA PHE A 517 18.40 -30.05 3.39
C PHE A 517 17.81 -28.79 2.75
N SER A 518 16.49 -28.76 2.58
CA SER A 518 15.76 -27.60 2.06
C SER A 518 14.53 -27.34 2.90
N THR A 519 14.16 -26.08 3.03
CA THR A 519 12.97 -25.66 3.76
C THR A 519 12.47 -24.31 3.23
N THR A 520 11.22 -23.99 3.50
CA THR A 520 10.62 -22.69 3.16
C THR A 520 10.55 -21.84 4.42
N LEU A 521 11.19 -20.67 4.39
CA LEU A 521 11.23 -19.72 5.49
C LEU A 521 10.56 -18.42 5.09
N LEU A 522 9.97 -17.72 6.07
CA LEU A 522 9.59 -16.31 5.88
C LEU A 522 10.84 -15.46 5.61
N HIS A 523 10.65 -14.31 4.99
CA HIS A 523 11.74 -13.34 4.84
C HIS A 523 12.11 -12.78 6.21
N GLY A 524 13.41 -12.57 6.43
CA GLY A 524 13.93 -12.07 7.70
C GLY A 524 15.33 -12.58 8.01
N GLU A 525 15.82 -12.20 9.18
CA GLU A 525 17.10 -12.63 9.71
C GLU A 525 16.91 -13.84 10.62
N TYR A 526 17.83 -14.79 10.53
CA TYR A 526 17.79 -16.06 11.24
C TYR A 526 19.13 -16.39 11.87
N GLU A 527 19.06 -17.21 12.91
CA GLU A 527 20.18 -17.93 13.48
C GLU A 527 20.00 -19.43 13.20
N ILE A 528 21.06 -20.09 12.74
CA ILE A 528 21.14 -21.54 12.53
C ILE A 528 22.14 -22.13 13.51
N THR A 529 21.73 -23.14 14.26
CA THR A 529 22.59 -23.96 15.09
C THR A 529 22.66 -25.36 14.50
N ILE A 530 23.87 -25.84 14.24
CA ILE A 530 24.15 -27.15 13.65
C ILE A 530 24.86 -27.98 14.72
N THR A 531 24.42 -29.21 14.91
CA THR A 531 25.07 -30.17 15.82
C THR A 531 25.46 -31.42 15.04
N ASP A 532 26.75 -31.75 15.08
CA ASP A 532 27.29 -32.96 14.45
C ASP A 532 26.80 -34.21 15.19
N PRO A 533 26.28 -35.23 14.48
CA PRO A 533 25.58 -36.34 15.12
C PRO A 533 26.52 -37.34 15.80
N ILE A 534 27.82 -37.29 15.53
CA ILE A 534 28.82 -38.23 16.07
C ILE A 534 29.56 -37.60 17.25
N SER A 535 30.12 -36.41 17.03
CA SER A 535 30.94 -35.69 18.01
C SER A 535 30.11 -34.88 19.00
N ASN A 536 28.82 -34.62 18.72
CA ASN A 536 27.98 -33.68 19.45
C ASN A 536 28.54 -32.25 19.54
N PHE A 537 29.53 -31.91 18.71
CA PHE A 537 29.98 -30.54 18.59
C PHE A 537 28.87 -29.71 17.92
N SER A 538 28.70 -28.45 18.35
CA SER A 538 27.73 -27.53 17.77
C SER A 538 28.35 -26.20 17.38
N SER A 539 27.82 -25.61 16.31
CA SER A 539 28.17 -24.28 15.84
C SER A 539 26.91 -23.47 15.53
N THR A 540 26.99 -22.16 15.74
CA THR A 540 25.87 -21.24 15.52
C THR A 540 26.30 -20.12 14.58
N SER A 541 25.45 -19.75 13.62
CA SER A 541 25.73 -18.72 12.63
C SER A 541 24.45 -17.96 12.25
N ARG A 542 24.61 -16.75 11.70
CA ARG A 542 23.48 -15.94 11.22
C ARG A 542 23.39 -15.93 9.71
N PHE A 543 22.18 -15.82 9.19
CA PHE A 543 21.90 -15.65 7.76
C PHE A 543 20.59 -14.88 7.56
N GLU A 544 20.41 -14.33 6.37
CA GLU A 544 19.21 -13.59 6.00
C GLU A 544 18.50 -14.28 4.85
N VAL A 545 17.17 -14.40 4.93
CA VAL A 545 16.29 -14.88 3.88
C VAL A 545 15.57 -13.68 3.26
N THR A 546 15.76 -13.48 1.97
CA THR A 546 15.15 -12.41 1.17
C THR A 546 14.39 -13.01 -0.01
N LYS A 547 13.71 -12.16 -0.79
CA LYS A 547 13.03 -12.56 -2.03
C LYS A 547 13.94 -13.25 -3.06
N ASP A 548 15.25 -13.01 -3.01
CA ASP A 548 16.22 -13.58 -3.96
C ASP A 548 16.92 -14.85 -3.42
N SER A 549 16.64 -15.23 -2.17
CA SER A 549 17.29 -16.37 -1.50
C SER A 549 16.96 -17.73 -2.10
N PHE A 550 15.92 -17.86 -2.92
CA PHE A 550 15.60 -19.11 -3.61
C PHE A 550 16.68 -19.57 -4.61
N LYS A 551 17.60 -18.68 -4.96
CA LYS A 551 18.76 -18.97 -5.83
C LYS A 551 20.02 -19.32 -5.04
N ILE A 552 19.96 -19.29 -3.71
CA ILE A 552 21.12 -19.37 -2.83
C ILE A 552 21.18 -20.73 -2.14
N ILE A 553 22.38 -21.32 -2.10
CA ILE A 553 22.72 -22.40 -1.18
C ILE A 553 23.53 -21.78 -0.04
N TYR A 554 23.03 -21.89 1.19
CA TYR A 554 23.79 -21.44 2.36
C TYR A 554 24.74 -22.55 2.78
N HIS A 555 26.03 -22.23 2.83
CA HIS A 555 27.08 -23.16 3.20
C HIS A 555 27.50 -22.93 4.65
N PHE A 556 27.46 -23.99 5.45
CA PHE A 556 27.91 -23.99 6.83
C PHE A 556 28.93 -25.11 7.05
N HIS A 557 29.90 -24.83 7.91
CA HIS A 557 31.00 -25.73 8.23
C HIS A 557 30.95 -26.06 9.73
N ILE A 558 31.10 -27.34 10.05
CA ILE A 558 31.16 -27.83 11.43
C ILE A 558 32.38 -28.72 11.69
#